data_AF-A0A931V0A6-F1
#
_entry.id   AF-A0A931V0A6-F1
#
_cell.length_a   1.000
_cell.length_b   1.000
_cell.length_c   1.000
_cell.angle_alpha   90.00
_cell.angle_beta   90.00
_cell.angle_gamma   90.00
#
_symmetry.space_group_name_H-M   'P 1'
#
loop_
_entity.id
_entity.type
_entity.pdbx_description
1 polymer ?
#
loop_
_entity_poly.entity_id
_entity_poly.type
_entity_poly.pdbx_seq_one_letter_code
_entity_poly.pdbx_strand_id
1 'polypeptide(L)'
;MTLPPFDFEFESVAAQLKPACLKEEVEPAAVDALLSKAEARGLRAEVVHRHGRDRAGAHAEGVRFATVAIARDAEALERVLRLQRAHRPGAQDTPIAEMGEMMGYPSCCAAAFASRDDRGDNLANEKLPFRRAPGAVLSPLLHRLSRVRVVSHHLCAPDCPRSIELATRVLSLAGDASAAILEVLSRPVLFLSYERRFELVGEWQGDRFVFERMSPIAGELPVHGAGALRLDREGVTFEGAPRISAKEPLLTTPGHAIDPSALAAIGGPLGLPPAALELPPQLRQGVRAATLTVTRVERLERVEGAWRLHLQAPSRSLTVVLRAHAEGRPYVIRRGRWAVDVAAPEALAPEEREAVAAIVRALRP
;
A
#
# COMPACT_ATOMS: atom_id res chain seq x y z
N MET A 1 25.91 11.73 -12.32
CA MET A 1 25.27 11.77 -13.65
C MET A 1 23.88 12.33 -13.46
N THR A 2 23.59 13.50 -14.04
CA THR A 2 22.25 14.09 -14.02
C THR A 2 21.50 13.52 -15.22
N LEU A 3 20.47 12.71 -14.98
CA LEU A 3 19.61 12.23 -16.07
C LEU A 3 18.82 13.43 -16.63
N PRO A 4 18.62 13.52 -17.95
CA PRO A 4 17.75 14.55 -18.51
C PRO A 4 16.34 14.38 -17.92
N PRO A 5 15.59 15.48 -17.72
CA PRO A 5 14.21 15.40 -17.23
C PRO A 5 13.33 14.71 -18.28
N PHE A 6 13.12 13.40 -18.12
CA PHE A 6 12.25 12.59 -18.95
C PHE A 6 10.95 12.30 -18.20
N ASP A 7 9.82 12.73 -18.76
CA ASP A 7 8.50 12.53 -18.16
C ASP A 7 7.80 11.31 -18.77
N PHE A 8 8.05 10.14 -18.19
CA PHE A 8 7.50 8.87 -18.68
C PHE A 8 5.98 8.88 -18.83
N GLU A 9 5.26 9.57 -17.94
CA GLU A 9 3.80 9.62 -17.99
C GLU A 9 3.30 10.43 -19.18
N PHE A 10 3.92 11.59 -19.43
CA PHE A 10 3.61 12.45 -20.57
C PHE A 10 3.99 11.77 -21.89
N GLU A 11 5.22 11.25 -21.99
CA GLU A 11 5.72 10.63 -23.21
C GLU A 11 4.94 9.35 -23.57
N SER A 12 4.43 8.62 -22.57
CA SER A 12 3.54 7.47 -22.81
C SER A 12 2.21 7.85 -23.46
N VAL A 13 1.63 9.02 -23.13
CA VAL A 13 0.41 9.51 -23.80
C VAL A 13 0.76 9.97 -25.21
N ALA A 14 1.86 10.72 -25.38
CA ALA A 14 2.33 11.17 -26.69
C ALA A 14 2.63 10.02 -27.65
N ALA A 15 3.20 8.92 -27.14
CA ALA A 15 3.46 7.69 -27.89
C ALA A 15 2.25 6.75 -28.01
N GLN A 16 1.06 7.19 -27.56
CA GLN A 16 -0.19 6.41 -27.59
C GLN A 16 -0.12 5.06 -26.88
N LEU A 17 0.77 4.91 -25.89
CA LEU A 17 0.83 3.73 -25.04
C LEU A 17 -0.34 3.68 -24.06
N LYS A 18 -0.95 4.84 -23.77
CA LYS A 18 -2.14 4.97 -22.94
C LYS A 18 -3.02 6.16 -23.36
N PRO A 19 -4.34 6.12 -23.06
CA PRO A 19 -5.26 7.20 -23.42
C PRO A 19 -4.99 8.54 -22.72
N ALA A 20 -4.66 8.50 -21.43
CA ALA A 20 -4.47 9.69 -20.61
C ALA A 20 -3.51 9.46 -19.43
N CYS A 21 -3.10 10.54 -18.78
CA CYS A 21 -2.42 10.54 -17.48
C CYS A 21 -2.89 11.72 -16.62
N LEU A 22 -2.63 11.63 -15.32
CA LEU A 22 -2.84 12.70 -14.36
C LEU A 22 -1.49 13.14 -13.81
N LYS A 23 -1.14 14.40 -14.03
CA LYS A 23 0.02 15.05 -13.42
C LYS A 23 -0.47 15.74 -12.16
N GLU A 24 -0.20 15.11 -11.03
CA GLU A 24 -0.50 15.66 -9.71
C GLU A 24 0.62 16.63 -9.29
N GLU A 25 0.31 17.50 -8.34
CA GLU A 25 1.29 18.37 -7.67
C GLU A 25 2.02 19.34 -8.60
N VAL A 26 1.37 19.74 -9.70
CA VAL A 26 1.91 20.73 -10.62
C VAL A 26 1.86 22.10 -9.95
N GLU A 27 3.01 22.75 -9.81
CA GLU A 27 3.07 24.10 -9.25
C GLU A 27 2.31 25.10 -10.14
N PRO A 28 1.68 26.15 -9.59
CA PRO A 28 0.83 27.05 -10.37
C PRO A 28 1.60 27.74 -11.48
N ALA A 29 2.87 28.08 -11.24
CA ALA A 29 3.75 28.69 -12.22
C ALA A 29 4.14 27.75 -13.39
N ALA A 30 3.97 26.44 -13.23
CA ALA A 30 4.29 25.42 -14.22
C ALA A 30 3.07 24.94 -15.02
N VAL A 31 1.85 25.29 -14.61
CA VAL A 31 0.61 24.81 -15.25
C VAL A 31 0.55 25.24 -16.72
N ASP A 32 0.67 26.53 -17.01
CA ASP A 32 0.53 27.04 -18.38
C ASP A 32 1.60 26.48 -19.33
N ALA A 33 2.82 26.31 -18.81
CA ALA A 33 3.92 25.66 -19.55
C ALA A 33 3.61 24.19 -19.86
N LEU A 34 3.02 23.45 -18.91
CA LEU A 34 2.63 22.06 -19.12
C LEU A 34 1.47 21.94 -20.13
N LEU A 35 0.46 22.81 -20.04
CA LEU A 35 -0.66 22.86 -20.99
C LEU A 35 -0.15 23.16 -22.41
N SER A 36 0.69 24.20 -22.54
CA SER A 36 1.30 24.58 -23.83
C SER A 36 2.17 23.46 -24.40
N LYS A 37 2.93 22.76 -23.55
CA LYS A 37 3.73 21.59 -23.96
C LYS A 37 2.84 20.46 -24.47
N ALA A 38 1.70 20.20 -23.81
CA ALA A 38 0.75 19.19 -24.26
C ALA A 38 0.16 19.54 -25.63
N GLU A 39 -0.30 20.78 -25.80
CA GLU A 39 -0.86 21.27 -27.08
C GLU A 39 0.16 21.18 -28.22
N ALA A 40 1.42 21.61 -27.98
CA ALA A 40 2.49 21.52 -28.96
C ALA A 40 2.81 20.08 -29.41
N ARG A 41 2.42 19.07 -28.62
CA ARG A 41 2.57 17.64 -28.93
C ARG A 41 1.28 17.03 -29.51
N GLY A 42 0.28 17.85 -29.82
CA GLY A 42 -1.02 17.41 -30.33
C GLY A 42 -1.93 16.76 -29.28
N LEU A 43 -1.61 16.93 -28.00
CA LEU A 43 -2.38 16.38 -26.89
C LEU A 43 -3.45 17.38 -26.40
N ARG A 44 -4.38 16.88 -25.58
CA ARG A 44 -5.34 17.70 -24.85
C ARG A 44 -4.98 17.71 -23.38
N ALA A 45 -5.10 18.86 -22.72
CA ALA A 45 -4.85 18.95 -21.29
C ALA A 45 -5.77 19.97 -20.61
N GLU A 46 -6.14 19.69 -19.36
CA GLU A 46 -6.98 20.57 -18.55
C GLU A 46 -6.62 20.45 -17.07
N VAL A 47 -6.74 21.55 -16.32
CA VAL A 47 -6.66 21.54 -14.86
C VAL A 47 -7.92 20.89 -14.29
N VAL A 48 -7.78 19.71 -13.68
CA VAL A 48 -8.90 18.97 -13.08
C VAL A 48 -9.39 19.67 -11.81
N HIS A 49 -8.45 19.99 -10.92
CA HIS A 49 -8.71 20.70 -9.67
C HIS A 49 -7.40 21.28 -9.12
N ARG A 50 -7.52 22.20 -8.16
CA ARG A 50 -6.42 22.73 -7.37
C ARG A 50 -6.55 22.26 -5.93
N HIS A 51 -5.42 22.01 -5.28
CA HIS A 51 -5.37 21.51 -3.90
C HIS A 51 -4.18 22.09 -3.12
N GLY A 52 -4.22 21.95 -1.81
CA GLY A 52 -3.10 22.11 -0.90
C GLY A 52 -2.48 20.77 -0.51
N ARG A 53 -1.54 20.82 0.43
CA ARG A 53 -1.00 19.67 1.15
C ARG A 53 -1.06 19.95 2.64
N ASP A 54 -1.51 18.97 3.42
CA ASP A 54 -1.37 19.05 4.87
C ASP A 54 0.07 18.69 5.31
N ARG A 55 0.32 18.68 6.62
CA ARG A 55 1.64 18.33 7.18
C ARG A 55 2.03 16.87 6.97
N ALA A 56 1.07 15.99 6.70
CA ALA A 56 1.28 14.57 6.44
C ALA A 56 1.45 14.27 4.93
N GLY A 57 1.37 15.30 4.08
CA GLY A 57 1.47 15.18 2.62
C GLY A 57 0.17 14.76 1.94
N ALA A 58 -0.94 14.67 2.65
CA ALA A 58 -2.24 14.35 2.07
C ALA A 58 -2.83 15.57 1.33
N HIS A 59 -3.66 15.29 0.32
CA HIS A 59 -4.39 16.34 -0.39
C HIS A 59 -5.35 17.03 0.57
N ALA A 60 -5.20 18.34 0.71
CA ALA A 60 -6.06 19.20 1.50
C ALA A 60 -6.69 20.27 0.60
N GLU A 61 -7.72 20.96 1.09
CA GLU A 61 -8.22 22.15 0.40
C GLU A 61 -7.11 23.19 0.25
N GLY A 62 -7.00 23.79 -0.93
CA GLY A 62 -5.98 24.80 -1.21
C GLY A 62 -5.78 25.02 -2.72
N VAL A 63 -4.87 25.94 -3.06
CA VAL A 63 -4.58 26.31 -4.46
C VAL A 63 -3.09 26.22 -4.82
N ARG A 64 -2.29 25.66 -3.90
CA ARG A 64 -0.83 25.59 -4.05
C ARG A 64 -0.40 24.63 -5.15
N PHE A 65 -1.20 23.63 -5.45
CA PHE A 65 -0.91 22.63 -6.46
C PHE A 65 -2.10 22.43 -7.37
N ALA A 66 -1.84 21.98 -8.60
CA ALA A 66 -2.86 21.58 -9.55
C ALA A 66 -2.69 20.10 -9.91
N THR A 67 -3.82 19.43 -10.10
CA THR A 67 -3.86 18.18 -10.86
C THR A 67 -4.24 18.50 -12.30
N VAL A 68 -3.39 18.14 -13.25
CA VAL A 68 -3.59 18.36 -14.69
C VAL A 68 -3.85 17.02 -15.37
N ALA A 69 -4.99 16.88 -16.04
CA ALA A 69 -5.26 15.76 -16.92
C ALA A 69 -4.62 16.04 -18.27
N ILE A 70 -3.92 15.04 -18.83
CA ILE A 70 -3.34 15.08 -20.17
C ILE A 70 -3.84 13.84 -20.91
N ALA A 71 -4.40 14.02 -22.09
CA ALA A 71 -5.03 12.96 -22.88
C ALA A 71 -4.63 13.05 -24.35
N ARG A 72 -4.67 11.92 -25.04
CA ARG A 72 -4.32 11.82 -26.46
C ARG A 72 -5.27 12.61 -27.39
N ASP A 73 -6.53 12.73 -27.00
CA ASP A 73 -7.60 13.35 -27.79
C ASP A 73 -8.69 13.94 -26.86
N ALA A 74 -9.68 14.61 -27.45
CA ALA A 74 -10.74 15.30 -26.71
C ALA A 74 -11.69 14.32 -25.99
N GLU A 75 -11.99 13.17 -26.60
CA GLU A 75 -12.87 12.16 -26.04
C GLU A 75 -12.25 11.53 -24.78
N ALA A 76 -10.95 11.20 -24.85
CA ALA A 76 -10.18 10.69 -23.73
C ALA A 76 -10.09 11.71 -22.59
N LEU A 77 -9.94 13.02 -22.91
CA LEU A 77 -9.95 14.08 -21.91
C LEU A 77 -11.31 14.17 -21.21
N GLU A 78 -12.40 14.20 -21.95
CA GLU A 78 -13.75 14.25 -21.38
C GLU A 78 -14.01 13.04 -20.47
N ARG A 79 -13.60 11.85 -20.92
CA ARG A 79 -13.75 10.61 -20.16
C ARG A 79 -12.96 10.65 -18.85
N VAL A 80 -11.69 11.06 -18.84
CA VAL A 80 -10.91 11.13 -17.59
C VAL A 80 -11.47 12.18 -16.64
N LEU A 81 -11.93 13.33 -17.13
CA LEU A 81 -12.57 14.36 -16.29
C LEU A 81 -13.85 13.86 -15.65
N ARG A 82 -14.70 13.14 -16.40
CA ARG A 82 -15.90 12.50 -15.87
C ARG A 82 -15.56 11.50 -14.76
N LEU A 83 -14.58 10.63 -15.00
CA LEU A 83 -14.13 9.63 -14.03
C LEU A 83 -13.53 10.26 -12.77
N GLN A 84 -12.78 11.35 -12.92
CA GLN A 84 -12.22 12.11 -11.80
C GLN A 84 -13.32 12.76 -10.94
N ARG A 85 -14.33 13.37 -11.57
CA ARG A 85 -15.47 13.96 -10.84
C ARG A 85 -16.29 12.91 -10.09
N ALA A 86 -16.38 11.70 -10.63
CA ALA A 86 -17.02 10.55 -9.97
C ALA A 86 -16.16 9.97 -8.84
N HIS A 87 -14.84 10.18 -8.87
CA HIS A 87 -13.90 9.74 -7.84
C HIS A 87 -13.99 10.65 -6.60
N ARG A 88 -15.04 10.47 -5.79
CA ARG A 88 -15.16 11.13 -4.47
C ARG A 88 -14.54 10.26 -3.38
N PRO A 89 -13.71 10.81 -2.47
CA PRO A 89 -13.25 10.09 -1.30
C PRO A 89 -14.43 9.48 -0.54
N GLY A 90 -14.37 8.16 -0.25
CA GLY A 90 -15.41 7.43 0.46
C GLY A 90 -16.56 6.85 -0.38
N ALA A 91 -16.63 7.13 -1.69
CA ALA A 91 -17.63 6.49 -2.56
C ALA A 91 -17.26 5.02 -2.83
N GLN A 92 -18.19 4.10 -2.58
CA GLN A 92 -17.99 2.66 -2.83
C GLN A 92 -17.97 2.33 -4.34
N ASP A 93 -18.74 3.05 -5.15
CA ASP A 93 -18.84 2.86 -6.61
C ASP A 93 -17.82 3.69 -7.39
N THR A 94 -16.61 3.80 -6.86
CA THR A 94 -15.55 4.53 -7.57
C THR A 94 -15.19 3.76 -8.86
N PRO A 95 -15.17 4.39 -10.05
CA PRO A 95 -14.86 3.70 -11.30
C PRO A 95 -13.35 3.44 -11.45
N ILE A 96 -12.73 2.76 -10.49
CA ILE A 96 -11.28 2.51 -10.43
C ILE A 96 -10.81 1.68 -11.62
N ALA A 97 -11.58 0.66 -12.01
CA ALA A 97 -11.23 -0.18 -13.14
C ALA A 97 -11.15 0.65 -14.42
N GLU A 98 -12.17 1.49 -14.67
CA GLU A 98 -12.24 2.36 -15.84
C GLU A 98 -11.17 3.46 -15.80
N MET A 99 -10.92 4.06 -14.63
CA MET A 99 -9.82 5.00 -14.44
C MET A 99 -8.47 4.33 -14.72
N GLY A 100 -8.26 3.13 -14.21
CA GLY A 100 -7.03 2.36 -14.44
C GLY A 100 -6.80 2.09 -15.92
N GLU A 101 -7.83 1.67 -16.65
CA GLU A 101 -7.77 1.49 -18.10
C GLU A 101 -7.39 2.79 -18.82
N MET A 102 -8.02 3.92 -18.47
CA MET A 102 -7.71 5.23 -19.04
C MET A 102 -6.26 5.65 -18.80
N MET A 103 -5.69 5.27 -17.66
CA MET A 103 -4.29 5.54 -17.31
C MET A 103 -3.31 4.48 -17.84
N GLY A 104 -3.79 3.49 -18.60
CA GLY A 104 -2.98 2.40 -19.15
C GLY A 104 -2.52 1.36 -18.12
N TYR A 105 -3.17 1.30 -16.96
CA TYR A 105 -2.79 0.41 -15.87
C TYR A 105 -3.23 -1.03 -16.17
N PRO A 106 -2.38 -2.05 -15.91
CA PRO A 106 -2.80 -3.43 -16.01
C PRO A 106 -4.02 -3.72 -15.11
N SER A 107 -5.03 -4.41 -15.66
CA SER A 107 -6.28 -4.70 -14.93
C SER A 107 -6.05 -5.45 -13.61
N CYS A 108 -5.03 -6.32 -13.53
CA CYS A 108 -4.65 -6.98 -12.28
C CYS A 108 -4.15 -6.01 -11.22
N CYS A 109 -3.42 -4.95 -11.61
CA CYS A 109 -2.94 -3.91 -10.70
C CYS A 109 -4.09 -2.99 -10.26
N ALA A 110 -4.97 -2.61 -11.18
CA ALA A 110 -6.15 -1.82 -10.87
C ALA A 110 -7.09 -2.57 -9.91
N ALA A 111 -7.34 -3.86 -10.14
CA ALA A 111 -8.14 -4.71 -9.24
C ALA A 111 -7.49 -4.84 -7.86
N ALA A 112 -6.17 -5.06 -7.82
CA ALA A 112 -5.39 -5.15 -6.59
C ALA A 112 -5.33 -3.84 -5.79
N PHE A 113 -5.51 -2.69 -6.45
CA PHE A 113 -5.66 -1.39 -5.81
C PHE A 113 -7.10 -1.15 -5.34
N ALA A 114 -8.09 -1.56 -6.15
CA ALA A 114 -9.51 -1.46 -5.82
C ALA A 114 -9.93 -2.32 -4.63
N SER A 115 -9.28 -3.46 -4.41
CA SER A 115 -9.59 -4.39 -3.32
C SER A 115 -9.17 -3.91 -1.92
N ARG A 116 -8.93 -2.61 -1.74
CA ARG A 116 -8.33 -2.06 -0.53
C ARG A 116 -9.32 -1.22 0.25
N ASP A 117 -9.24 -1.35 1.56
CA ASP A 117 -10.05 -0.57 2.49
C ASP A 117 -9.59 0.90 2.49
N ASP A 118 -8.30 1.13 2.69
CA ASP A 118 -7.68 2.46 2.56
C ASP A 118 -6.82 2.55 1.30
N ARG A 119 -7.29 3.38 0.37
CA ARG A 119 -6.65 3.70 -0.92
C ARG A 119 -5.83 4.99 -0.87
N GLY A 120 -6.04 5.83 0.16
CA GLY A 120 -5.38 7.13 0.33
C GLY A 120 -4.01 7.05 1.00
N ASP A 121 -3.73 5.96 1.74
CA ASP A 121 -2.41 5.74 2.34
C ASP A 121 -1.37 5.28 1.31
N ASN A 122 -0.77 6.24 0.61
CA ASN A 122 0.29 6.02 -0.38
C ASN A 122 1.49 5.24 0.19
N LEU A 123 1.82 5.43 1.48
CA LEU A 123 2.94 4.70 2.12
C LEU A 123 2.61 3.21 2.24
N ALA A 124 1.39 2.88 2.66
CA ALA A 124 0.91 1.50 2.65
C ALA A 124 0.89 0.94 1.22
N ASN A 125 0.49 1.75 0.23
CA ASN A 125 0.43 1.32 -1.17
C ASN A 125 1.76 0.80 -1.73
N GLU A 126 2.89 1.38 -1.33
CA GLU A 126 4.21 0.92 -1.80
C GLU A 126 4.65 -0.40 -1.13
N LYS A 127 4.10 -0.74 0.04
CA LYS A 127 4.46 -1.96 0.80
C LYS A 127 3.67 -3.19 0.37
N LEU A 128 2.40 -3.01 0.00
CA LEU A 128 1.50 -4.12 -0.32
C LEU A 128 2.00 -5.12 -1.39
N PRO A 129 2.68 -4.71 -2.48
CA PRO A 129 3.17 -5.67 -3.47
C PRO A 129 4.08 -6.72 -2.82
N PHE A 130 5.04 -6.28 -2.00
CA PHE A 130 6.00 -7.15 -1.31
C PHE A 130 5.32 -8.04 -0.27
N ARG A 131 4.30 -7.52 0.42
CA ARG A 131 3.57 -8.33 1.38
C ARG A 131 2.70 -9.38 0.70
N ARG A 132 2.07 -9.08 -0.44
CA ARG A 132 1.26 -10.06 -1.20
C ARG A 132 2.08 -11.18 -1.81
N ALA A 133 3.28 -10.85 -2.27
CA ALA A 133 4.16 -11.80 -2.96
C ALA A 133 5.60 -11.67 -2.42
N PRO A 134 5.87 -12.13 -1.18
CA PRO A 134 7.17 -11.93 -0.54
C PRO A 134 8.31 -12.67 -1.24
N GLY A 135 8.02 -13.78 -1.93
CA GLY A 135 9.00 -14.52 -2.73
C GLY A 135 9.21 -13.99 -4.15
N ALA A 136 8.42 -13.00 -4.58
CA ALA A 136 8.55 -12.44 -5.92
C ALA A 136 9.77 -11.50 -6.01
N VAL A 137 10.52 -11.64 -7.10
CA VAL A 137 11.70 -10.83 -7.37
C VAL A 137 11.29 -9.44 -7.86
N LEU A 138 11.74 -8.38 -7.20
CA LEU A 138 11.46 -7.02 -7.65
C LEU A 138 12.16 -6.75 -8.99
N SER A 139 11.39 -6.59 -10.06
CA SER A 139 11.93 -6.12 -11.34
C SER A 139 12.42 -4.67 -11.19
N PRO A 140 13.66 -4.32 -11.64
CA PRO A 140 14.13 -2.93 -11.64
C PRO A 140 13.17 -1.97 -12.36
N LEU A 141 12.53 -2.43 -13.44
CA LEU A 141 11.56 -1.62 -14.20
C LEU A 141 10.32 -1.21 -13.38
N LEU A 142 10.05 -1.94 -12.30
CA LEU A 142 8.93 -1.70 -11.40
C LEU A 142 9.34 -0.99 -10.11
N HIS A 143 10.61 -0.54 -10.00
CA HIS A 143 11.13 0.09 -8.80
C HIS A 143 10.67 1.55 -8.62
N ARG A 144 9.42 1.72 -8.20
CA ARG A 144 8.74 3.03 -8.03
C ARG A 144 9.36 3.97 -6.98
N LEU A 145 10.18 3.45 -6.07
CA LEU A 145 10.80 4.21 -4.98
C LEU A 145 12.12 4.87 -5.38
N SER A 146 12.69 4.48 -6.53
CA SER A 146 13.91 5.05 -7.09
C SER A 146 13.73 6.53 -7.49
N ARG A 147 14.82 7.17 -7.90
CA ARG A 147 14.84 8.54 -8.44
C ARG A 147 13.99 8.68 -9.70
N VAL A 148 13.88 7.58 -10.45
CA VAL A 148 13.13 7.49 -11.69
C VAL A 148 11.96 6.54 -11.47
N ARG A 149 10.81 6.88 -12.03
CA ARG A 149 9.61 6.04 -11.98
C ARG A 149 9.08 5.83 -13.39
N VAL A 150 9.29 4.62 -13.90
CA VAL A 150 8.86 4.21 -15.25
C VAL A 150 7.35 3.99 -15.31
N VAL A 151 6.73 3.56 -14.20
CA VAL A 151 5.28 3.30 -14.10
C VAL A 151 4.62 4.04 -12.94
N SER A 152 3.42 4.58 -13.16
CA SER A 152 2.68 5.36 -12.15
C SER A 152 1.63 4.58 -11.35
N HIS A 153 1.29 3.34 -11.68
CA HIS A 153 0.30 2.57 -10.90
C HIS A 153 0.91 1.71 -9.79
N HIS A 154 0.20 1.57 -8.67
CA HIS A 154 0.62 0.66 -7.61
C HIS A 154 0.54 -0.79 -8.10
N LEU A 155 1.58 -1.57 -7.82
CA LEU A 155 1.75 -2.89 -8.39
C LEU A 155 0.89 -3.93 -7.67
N CYS A 156 0.38 -4.94 -8.38
CA CYS A 156 -0.21 -6.10 -7.71
C CYS A 156 0.86 -6.97 -7.03
N ALA A 157 2.04 -7.11 -7.67
CA ALA A 157 3.20 -7.87 -7.20
C ALA A 157 4.51 -7.23 -7.69
N PRO A 158 5.66 -7.46 -7.03
CA PRO A 158 6.98 -6.92 -7.40
C PRO A 158 7.48 -7.35 -8.80
N ASP A 159 6.97 -8.45 -9.33
CA ASP A 159 7.33 -9.08 -10.61
C ASP A 159 6.17 -9.11 -11.61
N CYS A 160 5.13 -8.28 -11.42
CA CYS A 160 3.91 -8.31 -12.24
C CYS A 160 4.21 -8.30 -13.76
N PRO A 161 3.96 -9.39 -14.50
CA PRO A 161 4.40 -9.52 -15.90
C PRO A 161 3.82 -8.44 -16.81
N ARG A 162 2.53 -8.11 -16.64
CA ARG A 162 1.87 -7.05 -17.43
C ARG A 162 2.45 -5.66 -17.15
N SER A 163 2.87 -5.40 -15.92
CA SER A 163 3.53 -4.14 -15.59
C SER A 163 4.96 -4.10 -16.16
N ILE A 164 5.67 -5.22 -16.18
CA ILE A 164 7.01 -5.32 -16.79
C ILE A 164 6.93 -5.08 -18.30
N GLU A 165 5.94 -5.66 -18.98
CA GLU A 165 5.71 -5.44 -20.40
C GLU A 165 5.46 -3.95 -20.71
N LEU A 166 4.54 -3.32 -19.96
CA LEU A 166 4.28 -1.89 -20.08
C LEU A 166 5.55 -1.07 -19.79
N ALA A 167 6.24 -1.34 -18.69
CA ALA A 167 7.43 -0.60 -18.29
C ALA A 167 8.56 -0.73 -19.32
N THR A 168 8.71 -1.90 -19.95
CA THR A 168 9.66 -2.11 -21.05
C THR A 168 9.35 -1.19 -22.24
N ARG A 169 8.08 -1.12 -22.66
CA ARG A 169 7.64 -0.23 -23.74
C ARG A 169 7.85 1.24 -23.39
N VAL A 170 7.50 1.63 -22.16
CA VAL A 170 7.68 3.00 -21.67
C VAL A 170 9.16 3.37 -21.57
N LEU A 171 10.02 2.47 -21.07
CA LEU A 171 11.46 2.70 -20.99
C LEU A 171 12.10 2.87 -22.38
N SER A 172 11.59 2.17 -23.40
CA SER A 172 12.11 2.29 -24.76
C SER A 172 11.95 3.69 -25.36
N LEU A 173 11.00 4.49 -24.86
CA LEU A 173 10.81 5.88 -25.26
C LEU A 173 12.00 6.78 -24.86
N ALA A 174 12.83 6.35 -23.90
CA ALA A 174 14.02 7.08 -23.47
C ALA A 174 15.24 6.87 -24.40
N GLY A 175 15.14 5.97 -25.40
CA GLY A 175 16.22 5.72 -26.37
C GLY A 175 17.54 5.35 -25.71
N ASP A 176 18.63 6.02 -26.09
CA ASP A 176 19.97 5.73 -25.57
C ASP A 176 20.10 5.91 -24.04
N ALA A 177 19.20 6.68 -23.41
CA ALA A 177 19.18 6.86 -21.96
C ALA A 177 18.63 5.65 -21.19
N SER A 178 17.99 4.68 -21.85
CA SER A 178 17.35 3.53 -21.20
C SER A 178 18.31 2.73 -20.33
N ALA A 179 19.56 2.52 -20.77
CA ALA A 179 20.56 1.76 -20.02
C ALA A 179 20.98 2.48 -18.72
N ALA A 180 21.25 3.78 -18.80
CA ALA A 180 21.57 4.61 -17.65
C ALA A 180 20.41 4.67 -16.63
N ILE A 181 19.17 4.73 -17.12
CA ILE A 181 17.97 4.69 -16.29
C ILE A 181 17.84 3.33 -15.60
N LEU A 182 18.06 2.22 -16.31
CA LEU A 182 18.00 0.88 -15.74
C LEU A 182 19.05 0.67 -14.65
N GLU A 183 20.26 1.22 -14.82
CA GLU A 183 21.29 1.21 -13.78
C GLU A 183 20.79 1.88 -12.49
N VAL A 184 20.18 3.07 -12.58
CA VAL A 184 19.61 3.80 -11.43
C VAL A 184 18.45 3.02 -10.80
N LEU A 185 17.58 2.44 -11.62
CA LEU A 185 16.45 1.63 -11.15
C LEU A 185 16.89 0.35 -10.42
N SER A 186 18.08 -0.16 -10.72
CA SER A 186 18.61 -1.38 -10.12
C SER A 186 19.22 -1.18 -8.73
N ARG A 187 19.36 0.06 -8.27
CA ARG A 187 19.98 0.36 -6.97
C ARG A 187 18.99 0.16 -5.82
N PRO A 188 19.42 -0.41 -4.67
CA PRO A 188 18.58 -0.51 -3.47
C PRO A 188 18.12 0.85 -2.95
N VAL A 189 16.91 0.91 -2.39
CA VAL A 189 16.34 2.15 -1.83
C VAL A 189 15.78 1.92 -0.44
N LEU A 190 16.26 2.71 0.52
CA LEU A 190 15.65 2.86 1.84
C LEU A 190 14.54 3.92 1.78
N PHE A 191 13.32 3.50 2.07
CA PHE A 191 12.12 4.31 2.06
C PHE A 191 11.55 4.43 3.47
N LEU A 192 11.66 5.63 4.05
CA LEU A 192 11.09 5.96 5.36
C LEU A 192 9.76 6.72 5.22
N SER A 193 9.72 7.65 4.27
CA SER A 193 8.55 8.39 3.81
C SER A 193 8.83 8.98 2.41
N TYR A 194 7.89 9.68 1.78
CA TYR A 194 8.15 10.32 0.48
C TYR A 194 9.20 11.43 0.55
N GLU A 195 9.30 12.09 1.71
CA GLU A 195 10.27 13.14 2.03
C GLU A 195 11.62 12.58 2.49
N ARG A 196 11.71 11.30 2.82
CA ARG A 196 12.91 10.66 3.38
C ARG A 196 13.19 9.34 2.66
N ARG A 197 13.96 9.44 1.58
CA ARG A 197 14.31 8.33 0.68
C ARG A 197 15.79 8.36 0.33
N PHE A 198 16.44 7.21 0.37
CA PHE A 198 17.88 7.11 0.21
C PHE A 198 18.22 5.95 -0.71
N GLU A 199 19.01 6.24 -1.73
CA GLU A 199 19.64 5.24 -2.57
C GLU A 199 20.85 4.68 -1.85
N LEU A 200 21.05 3.36 -1.91
CA LEU A 200 22.13 2.65 -1.25
C LEU A 200 22.97 1.88 -2.27
N VAL A 201 24.25 1.73 -1.97
CA VAL A 201 25.14 0.75 -2.61
C VAL A 201 25.60 -0.20 -1.52
N GLY A 202 25.22 -1.47 -1.62
CA GLY A 202 25.43 -2.45 -0.57
C GLY A 202 24.62 -3.72 -0.77
N GLU A 203 24.65 -4.58 0.24
CA GLU A 203 24.00 -5.89 0.22
C GLU A 203 23.52 -6.33 1.61
N TRP A 204 22.64 -7.32 1.64
CA TRP A 204 22.20 -7.95 2.88
C TRP A 204 23.27 -8.91 3.41
N GLN A 205 23.57 -8.82 4.71
CA GLN A 205 24.42 -9.75 5.44
C GLN A 205 23.68 -10.24 6.70
N GLY A 206 22.92 -11.31 6.54
CA GLY A 206 22.05 -11.81 7.61
C GLY A 206 20.87 -10.86 7.85
N ASP A 207 20.76 -10.31 9.06
CA ASP A 207 19.64 -9.46 9.49
C ASP A 207 19.87 -7.95 9.26
N ARG A 208 21.00 -7.59 8.66
CA ARG A 208 21.41 -6.20 8.44
C ARG A 208 21.79 -5.96 6.99
N PHE A 209 21.57 -4.74 6.52
CA PHE A 209 22.04 -4.29 5.22
C PHE A 209 23.35 -3.51 5.41
N VAL A 210 24.43 -4.01 4.82
CA VAL A 210 25.76 -3.38 4.86
C VAL A 210 25.92 -2.56 3.58
N PHE A 211 26.22 -1.28 3.72
CA PHE A 211 26.32 -0.34 2.61
C PHE A 211 27.66 0.39 2.61
N GLU A 212 28.20 0.59 1.42
CA GLU A 212 29.41 1.37 1.17
C GLU A 212 29.09 2.85 0.99
N ARG A 213 27.90 3.13 0.46
CA ARG A 213 27.44 4.49 0.15
C ARG A 213 25.93 4.61 0.31
N MET A 214 25.52 5.74 0.87
CA MET A 214 24.12 6.18 0.90
C MET A 214 24.02 7.57 0.27
N SER A 215 22.97 7.83 -0.50
CA SER A 215 22.76 9.13 -1.16
C SER A 215 21.29 9.54 -1.11
N PRO A 216 20.97 10.80 -0.73
CA PRO A 216 19.60 11.24 -0.59
C PRO A 216 18.91 11.32 -1.95
N ILE A 217 17.77 10.64 -2.08
CA ILE A 217 16.77 10.90 -3.13
C ILE A 217 15.89 12.06 -2.67
N ALA A 218 15.47 12.04 -1.40
CA ALA A 218 14.70 13.08 -0.74
C ALA A 218 15.07 13.13 0.75
N GLY A 219 15.16 14.34 1.31
CA GLY A 219 15.43 14.58 2.72
C GLY A 219 16.88 14.35 3.14
N GLU A 220 17.11 14.37 4.45
CA GLU A 220 18.42 14.25 5.07
C GLU A 220 18.38 13.20 6.19
N LEU A 221 19.52 12.54 6.43
CA LEU A 221 19.76 11.69 7.60
C LEU A 221 21.11 12.06 8.22
N PRO A 222 21.27 11.90 9.54
CA PRO A 222 22.52 12.15 10.25
C PRO A 222 23.54 11.00 10.06
N VAL A 223 23.56 10.37 8.89
CA VAL A 223 24.44 9.23 8.60
C VAL A 223 25.11 9.46 7.25
N HIS A 224 26.45 9.40 7.25
CA HIS A 224 27.29 9.64 6.08
C HIS A 224 28.28 8.49 5.91
N GLY A 225 28.62 8.17 4.66
CA GLY A 225 29.62 7.14 4.34
C GLY A 225 29.09 5.72 4.35
N ALA A 226 29.98 4.77 4.67
CA ALA A 226 29.70 3.35 4.76
C ALA A 226 29.21 2.96 6.16
N GLY A 227 28.44 1.89 6.27
CA GLY A 227 27.93 1.39 7.54
C GLY A 227 27.02 0.20 7.38
N ALA A 228 26.27 -0.11 8.44
CA ALA A 228 25.23 -1.12 8.42
C ALA A 228 23.94 -0.59 9.03
N LEU A 229 22.79 -1.09 8.57
CA LEU A 229 21.49 -0.77 9.12
C LEU A 229 20.65 -2.00 9.41
N ARG A 230 19.78 -1.89 10.40
CA ARG A 230 18.72 -2.85 10.72
C ARG A 230 17.36 -2.18 10.64
N LEU A 231 16.35 -2.93 10.23
CA LEU A 231 14.98 -2.47 10.11
C LEU A 231 14.11 -3.18 11.14
N ASP A 232 13.16 -2.45 11.72
CA ASP A 232 12.02 -3.03 12.39
C ASP A 232 10.78 -2.18 12.12
N ARG A 233 9.65 -2.50 12.77
CA ARG A 233 8.36 -1.86 12.49
C ARG A 233 8.28 -0.37 12.85
N GLU A 234 9.17 0.13 13.70
CA GLU A 234 9.11 1.51 14.17
C GLU A 234 10.31 2.36 13.73
N GLY A 235 11.27 1.77 13.00
CA GLY A 235 12.27 2.57 12.33
C GLY A 235 13.50 1.80 11.85
N VAL A 236 14.57 2.57 11.70
CA VAL A 236 15.87 2.10 11.20
C VAL A 236 16.93 2.40 12.24
N THR A 237 17.76 1.40 12.54
CA THR A 237 18.91 1.56 13.43
C THR A 237 20.19 1.43 12.61
N PHE A 238 21.01 2.47 12.60
CA PHE A 238 22.31 2.46 11.96
C PHE A 238 23.39 2.10 12.98
N GLU A 239 24.41 1.35 12.57
CA GLU A 239 25.54 1.02 13.44
C GLU A 239 26.27 2.30 13.86
N GLY A 240 26.39 2.52 15.16
CA GLY A 240 27.04 3.72 15.73
C GLY A 240 26.20 5.00 15.71
N ALA A 241 24.92 4.96 15.31
CA ALA A 241 24.04 6.13 15.34
C ALA A 241 22.68 5.86 16.02
N PRO A 242 21.97 6.90 16.48
CA PRO A 242 20.64 6.74 17.06
C PRO A 242 19.64 6.15 16.06
N ARG A 243 18.64 5.46 16.59
CA ARG A 243 17.48 4.98 15.82
C ARG A 243 16.74 6.16 15.17
N ILE A 244 16.38 6.00 13.91
CA ILE A 244 15.57 6.93 13.16
C ILE A 244 14.14 6.39 13.09
N SER A 245 13.19 7.13 13.68
CA SER A 245 11.78 6.73 13.69
C SER A 245 11.16 6.83 12.30
N ALA A 246 10.52 5.74 11.89
CA ALA A 246 9.73 5.62 10.67
C ALA A 246 8.73 4.47 10.83
N LYS A 247 7.45 4.72 10.57
CA LYS A 247 6.43 3.67 10.66
C LYS A 247 6.60 2.70 9.49
N GLU A 248 7.01 1.48 9.79
CA GLU A 248 7.16 0.38 8.84
C GLU A 248 8.06 0.77 7.65
N PRO A 249 9.36 1.04 7.87
CA PRO A 249 10.29 1.39 6.81
C PRO A 249 10.44 0.23 5.83
N LEU A 250 10.72 0.55 4.57
CA LEU A 250 10.89 -0.41 3.50
C LEU A 250 12.29 -0.25 2.90
N LEU A 251 13.02 -1.36 2.75
CA LEU A 251 14.24 -1.42 1.96
C LEU A 251 14.02 -2.39 0.79
N THR A 252 14.07 -1.85 -0.42
CA THR A 252 13.92 -2.62 -1.66
C THR A 252 15.29 -2.92 -2.26
N THR A 253 15.44 -4.12 -2.84
CA THR A 253 16.66 -4.57 -3.52
C THR A 253 16.25 -5.16 -4.89
N PRO A 254 16.20 -4.34 -5.95
CA PRO A 254 15.86 -4.83 -7.29
C PRO A 254 16.72 -6.01 -7.72
N GLY A 255 16.13 -6.98 -8.42
CA GLY A 255 16.77 -8.24 -8.78
C GLY A 255 16.69 -9.32 -7.70
N HIS A 256 16.16 -9.00 -6.51
CA HIS A 256 15.95 -9.95 -5.42
C HIS A 256 14.50 -9.92 -4.93
N ALA A 257 14.08 -11.02 -4.27
CA ALA A 257 12.90 -11.00 -3.43
C ALA A 257 13.13 -10.09 -2.21
N ILE A 258 12.07 -9.63 -1.55
CA ILE A 258 12.22 -8.81 -0.34
C ILE A 258 12.90 -9.63 0.76
N ASP A 259 13.93 -9.07 1.39
CA ASP A 259 14.63 -9.72 2.50
C ASP A 259 13.66 -9.99 3.66
N PRO A 260 13.75 -11.13 4.37
CA PRO A 260 12.88 -11.44 5.51
C PRO A 260 12.84 -10.35 6.59
N SER A 261 13.96 -9.66 6.84
CA SER A 261 14.06 -8.58 7.83
C SER A 261 13.30 -7.33 7.37
N ALA A 262 13.46 -6.96 6.09
CA ALA A 262 12.69 -5.87 5.48
C ALA A 262 11.19 -6.19 5.41
N LEU A 263 10.83 -7.43 5.10
CA LEU A 263 9.45 -7.90 5.09
C LEU A 263 8.82 -7.84 6.48
N ALA A 264 9.56 -8.24 7.53
CA ALA A 264 9.11 -8.14 8.91
C ALA A 264 8.88 -6.69 9.33
N ALA A 265 9.75 -5.76 8.92
CA ALA A 265 9.62 -4.33 9.20
C ALA A 265 8.34 -3.72 8.61
N ILE A 266 7.86 -4.21 7.47
CA ILE A 266 6.59 -3.77 6.86
C ILE A 266 5.36 -4.59 7.30
N GLY A 267 5.49 -5.43 8.34
CA GLY A 267 4.39 -6.19 8.91
C GLY A 267 4.15 -7.58 8.33
N GLY A 268 5.14 -8.14 7.62
CA GLY A 268 5.12 -9.52 7.12
C GLY A 268 4.23 -9.74 5.89
N PRO A 269 4.16 -10.98 5.37
CA PRO A 269 3.28 -11.36 4.26
C PRO A 269 1.81 -11.01 4.53
N LEU A 270 1.11 -10.50 3.53
CA LEU A 270 -0.35 -10.51 3.47
C LEU A 270 -0.76 -11.93 3.11
N GLY A 271 -1.46 -12.63 3.98
CA GLY A 271 -1.98 -13.95 3.66
C GLY A 271 -1.07 -15.13 4.02
N LEU A 272 -0.18 -14.98 5.01
CA LEU A 272 -0.31 -16.03 6.03
C LEU A 272 -1.67 -15.76 6.67
N PRO A 273 -2.69 -16.63 6.53
CA PRO A 273 -3.82 -16.54 7.44
C PRO A 273 -3.19 -16.39 8.82
N PRO A 274 -3.57 -15.38 9.62
CA PRO A 274 -3.03 -15.24 10.97
C PRO A 274 -3.13 -16.62 11.58
N ALA A 275 -1.96 -17.23 11.87
CA ALA A 275 -1.80 -18.68 12.04
C ALA A 275 -3.08 -19.22 12.67
N ALA A 276 -3.85 -20.02 11.91
CA ALA A 276 -5.29 -20.23 12.12
C ALA A 276 -5.60 -20.17 13.60
N LEU A 277 -6.23 -19.08 14.05
CA LEU A 277 -6.26 -18.77 15.47
C LEU A 277 -6.88 -19.96 16.20
N GLU A 278 -6.08 -20.68 16.96
CA GLU A 278 -6.56 -21.85 17.66
C GLU A 278 -7.40 -21.38 18.84
N LEU A 279 -8.61 -21.94 18.94
CA LEU A 279 -9.50 -21.63 20.04
C LEU A 279 -8.83 -22.06 21.36
N PRO A 280 -8.65 -21.15 22.34
CA PRO A 280 -8.09 -21.53 23.64
C PRO A 280 -8.88 -22.69 24.26
N PRO A 281 -8.23 -23.62 24.99
CA PRO A 281 -8.91 -24.74 25.64
C PRO A 281 -10.07 -24.32 26.55
N GLN A 282 -10.02 -23.10 27.10
CA GLN A 282 -11.05 -22.48 27.94
C GLN A 282 -12.34 -22.13 27.18
N LEU A 283 -12.39 -22.27 25.85
CA LEU A 283 -13.55 -21.96 25.02
C LEU A 283 -14.13 -23.20 24.32
N ARG A 284 -13.75 -24.40 24.76
CA ARG A 284 -14.27 -25.66 24.22
C ARG A 284 -15.73 -25.90 24.65
N GLN A 285 -16.40 -26.77 23.91
CA GLN A 285 -17.74 -27.25 24.28
C GLN A 285 -17.75 -27.80 25.72
N GLY A 286 -18.78 -27.43 26.48
CA GLY A 286 -18.94 -27.78 27.90
C GLY A 286 -18.32 -26.78 28.89
N VAL A 287 -17.48 -25.85 28.43
CA VAL A 287 -16.91 -24.84 29.32
C VAL A 287 -17.93 -23.75 29.63
N ARG A 288 -17.99 -23.31 30.89
CA ARG A 288 -18.84 -22.20 31.33
C ARG A 288 -18.15 -20.86 31.10
N ALA A 289 -18.88 -19.91 30.52
CA ALA A 289 -18.51 -18.51 30.43
C ALA A 289 -19.55 -17.71 31.23
N ALA A 290 -19.21 -17.38 32.47
CA ALA A 290 -20.16 -16.89 33.48
C ALA A 290 -21.32 -17.86 33.71
N THR A 291 -22.57 -17.41 33.60
CA THR A 291 -23.77 -18.25 33.81
C THR A 291 -24.12 -19.12 32.60
N LEU A 292 -23.58 -18.80 31.40
CA LEU A 292 -23.82 -19.55 30.17
C LEU A 292 -22.77 -20.66 29.96
N THR A 293 -23.15 -21.71 29.22
CA THR A 293 -22.26 -22.82 28.85
C THR A 293 -22.09 -22.86 27.34
N VAL A 294 -20.85 -23.06 26.85
CA VAL A 294 -20.60 -23.28 25.42
C VAL A 294 -21.18 -24.64 25.01
N THR A 295 -22.30 -24.64 24.30
CA THR A 295 -22.97 -25.88 23.87
C THR A 295 -22.49 -26.37 22.52
N ARG A 296 -21.98 -25.49 21.67
CA ARG A 296 -21.47 -25.83 20.34
C ARG A 296 -20.37 -24.87 19.90
N VAL A 297 -19.36 -25.42 19.22
CA VAL A 297 -18.26 -24.68 18.61
C VAL A 297 -18.21 -25.05 17.13
N GLU A 298 -18.29 -24.07 16.25
CA GLU A 298 -18.23 -24.28 14.80
C GLU A 298 -17.06 -23.50 14.20
N ARG A 299 -16.31 -24.12 13.29
CA ARG A 299 -15.35 -23.40 12.45
C ARG A 299 -16.10 -22.86 11.22
N LEU A 300 -15.93 -21.59 10.90
CA LEU A 300 -16.63 -20.96 9.78
C LEU A 300 -15.77 -21.02 8.51
N GLU A 301 -16.16 -21.84 7.55
CA GLU A 301 -15.39 -22.01 6.30
C GLU A 301 -15.39 -20.76 5.42
N ARG A 302 -16.50 -19.99 5.44
CA ARG A 302 -16.63 -18.75 4.63
C ARG A 302 -15.90 -17.54 5.23
N VAL A 303 -15.41 -17.64 6.46
CA VAL A 303 -14.67 -16.58 7.13
C VAL A 303 -13.39 -17.20 7.67
N GLU A 304 -12.32 -17.12 6.88
CA GLU A 304 -11.07 -17.84 7.13
C GLU A 304 -10.55 -17.64 8.56
N GLY A 305 -10.37 -18.75 9.29
CA GLY A 305 -9.88 -18.75 10.66
C GLY A 305 -10.88 -18.26 11.73
N ALA A 306 -12.17 -18.14 11.40
CA ALA A 306 -13.20 -17.75 12.37
C ALA A 306 -13.88 -18.96 13.03
N TRP A 307 -14.33 -18.74 14.25
CA TRP A 307 -15.06 -19.66 15.10
C TRP A 307 -16.39 -19.04 15.52
N ARG A 308 -17.44 -19.85 15.58
CA ARG A 308 -18.73 -19.48 16.16
C ARG A 308 -18.96 -20.30 17.41
N LEU A 309 -19.13 -19.60 18.52
CA LEU A 309 -19.50 -20.17 19.81
C LEU A 309 -20.99 -19.98 20.01
N HIS A 310 -21.69 -21.07 20.29
CA HIS A 310 -23.07 -21.04 20.74
C HIS A 310 -23.07 -21.29 22.25
N LEU A 311 -23.61 -20.34 23.00
CA LEU A 311 -23.71 -20.37 24.44
C LEU A 311 -25.17 -20.47 24.85
N GLN A 312 -25.46 -21.26 25.89
CA GLN A 312 -26.83 -21.48 26.33
C GLN A 312 -26.95 -21.51 27.85
N ALA A 313 -28.10 -21.03 28.34
CA ALA A 313 -28.63 -21.20 29.68
C ALA A 313 -30.11 -21.62 29.58
N PRO A 314 -30.79 -22.04 30.66
CA PRO A 314 -32.15 -22.60 30.57
C PRO A 314 -33.18 -21.74 29.82
N SER A 315 -33.03 -20.41 29.84
CA SER A 315 -33.96 -19.47 29.20
C SER A 315 -33.29 -18.53 28.18
N ARG A 316 -32.02 -18.78 27.81
CA ARG A 316 -31.23 -17.83 27.00
C ARG A 316 -30.26 -18.54 26.05
N SER A 317 -29.98 -17.89 24.93
CA SER A 317 -28.96 -18.32 23.98
C SER A 317 -28.20 -17.12 23.43
N LEU A 318 -26.89 -17.25 23.30
CA LEU A 318 -26.00 -16.23 22.75
C LEU A 318 -25.09 -16.84 21.70
N THR A 319 -24.89 -16.13 20.59
CA THR A 319 -23.91 -16.50 19.57
C THR A 319 -22.78 -15.47 19.53
N VAL A 320 -21.55 -15.95 19.66
CA VAL A 320 -20.33 -15.13 19.58
C VAL A 320 -19.48 -15.62 18.42
N VAL A 321 -19.07 -14.71 17.53
CA VAL A 321 -18.13 -15.01 16.45
C VAL A 321 -16.76 -14.47 16.82
N LEU A 322 -15.78 -15.35 16.82
CA LEU A 322 -14.37 -15.04 17.08
C LEU A 322 -13.61 -15.18 15.78
N ARG A 323 -12.84 -14.18 15.40
CA ARG A 323 -12.01 -14.24 14.19
C ARG A 323 -10.74 -13.46 14.38
N ALA A 324 -9.82 -13.56 13.43
CA ALA A 324 -8.71 -12.64 13.42
C ALA A 324 -9.18 -11.21 13.18
N HIS A 325 -8.57 -10.28 13.94
CA HIS A 325 -8.72 -8.87 13.69
C HIS A 325 -8.10 -8.53 12.33
N ALA A 326 -8.91 -7.94 11.46
CA ALA A 326 -8.49 -7.34 10.22
C ALA A 326 -8.75 -5.84 10.33
N GLU A 327 -7.74 -5.04 9.96
CA GLU A 327 -7.88 -3.59 9.87
C GLU A 327 -9.02 -3.23 8.91
N GLY A 328 -9.76 -2.15 9.19
CA GLY A 328 -10.92 -1.71 8.38
C GLY A 328 -12.20 -2.53 8.57
N ARG A 329 -12.14 -3.76 9.12
CA ARG A 329 -13.34 -4.58 9.34
C ARG A 329 -14.00 -4.25 10.69
N PRO A 330 -15.32 -3.95 10.74
CA PRO A 330 -16.03 -3.66 11.99
C PRO A 330 -15.89 -4.81 12.99
N TYR A 331 -15.82 -4.51 14.29
CA TYR A 331 -15.84 -5.52 15.36
C TYR A 331 -16.47 -4.93 16.62
N VAL A 332 -16.93 -5.78 17.54
CA VAL A 332 -17.48 -5.32 18.83
C VAL A 332 -16.35 -5.13 19.85
N ILE A 333 -15.50 -6.14 20.03
CA ILE A 333 -14.35 -6.07 20.94
C ILE A 333 -13.10 -6.60 20.23
N ARG A 334 -11.96 -5.91 20.44
CA ARG A 334 -10.65 -6.41 20.03
C ARG A 334 -9.84 -6.86 21.24
N ARG A 335 -9.25 -8.05 21.14
CA ARG A 335 -8.32 -8.58 22.15
C ARG A 335 -7.10 -9.21 21.47
N GLY A 336 -5.98 -8.49 21.48
CA GLY A 336 -4.78 -8.95 20.80
C GLY A 336 -5.02 -9.13 19.29
N ARG A 337 -4.82 -10.35 18.81
CA ARG A 337 -5.11 -10.78 17.43
C ARG A 337 -6.58 -11.11 17.15
N TRP A 338 -7.43 -11.17 18.17
CA TRP A 338 -8.83 -11.55 18.05
C TRP A 338 -9.74 -10.33 17.87
N ALA A 339 -10.70 -10.47 16.97
CA ALA A 339 -11.93 -9.69 16.92
C ALA A 339 -13.09 -10.56 17.40
N VAL A 340 -13.90 -10.00 18.29
CA VAL A 340 -15.09 -10.61 18.87
C VAL A 340 -16.31 -9.87 18.35
N ASP A 341 -17.20 -10.60 17.69
CA ASP A 341 -18.44 -10.09 17.12
C ASP A 341 -19.63 -10.75 17.83
N VAL A 342 -20.63 -9.94 18.14
CA VAL A 342 -21.92 -10.35 18.70
C VAL A 342 -23.02 -9.58 17.98
N ALA A 343 -24.16 -10.22 17.76
CA ALA A 343 -25.31 -9.56 17.16
C ALA A 343 -25.95 -8.60 18.18
N ALA A 344 -26.25 -7.36 17.76
CA ALA A 344 -26.88 -6.33 18.59
C ALA A 344 -26.21 -6.16 19.98
N PRO A 345 -24.91 -5.79 20.05
CA PRO A 345 -24.17 -5.69 21.30
C PRO A 345 -24.84 -4.79 22.36
N GLU A 346 -25.57 -3.77 21.91
CA GLU A 346 -26.34 -2.85 22.75
C GLU A 346 -27.53 -3.52 23.45
N ALA A 347 -28.10 -4.57 22.86
CA ALA A 347 -29.26 -5.29 23.36
C ALA A 347 -28.92 -6.46 24.30
N LEU A 348 -27.62 -6.72 24.54
CA LEU A 348 -27.19 -7.82 25.41
C LEU A 348 -27.64 -7.60 26.86
N ALA A 349 -28.23 -8.65 27.44
CA ALA A 349 -28.54 -8.72 28.87
C ALA A 349 -27.26 -8.72 29.73
N PRO A 350 -27.33 -8.34 31.02
CA PRO A 350 -26.16 -8.32 31.90
C PRO A 350 -25.35 -9.62 31.90
N GLU A 351 -26.02 -10.77 31.94
CA GLU A 351 -25.39 -12.09 31.96
C GLU A 351 -24.69 -12.43 30.64
N GLU A 352 -25.25 -11.98 29.51
CA GLU A 352 -24.65 -12.15 28.18
C GLU A 352 -23.39 -11.29 28.05
N ARG A 353 -23.42 -10.06 28.58
CA ARG A 353 -22.24 -9.19 28.65
C ARG A 353 -21.14 -9.81 29.51
N GLU A 354 -21.49 -10.41 30.64
CA GLU A 354 -20.54 -11.14 31.50
C GLU A 354 -19.92 -12.34 30.78
N ALA A 355 -20.71 -13.10 30.02
CA ALA A 355 -20.22 -14.21 29.22
C ALA A 355 -19.26 -13.73 28.11
N VAL A 356 -19.59 -12.66 27.39
CA VAL A 356 -18.69 -12.04 26.40
C VAL A 356 -17.39 -11.58 27.07
N ALA A 357 -17.46 -10.94 28.23
CA ALA A 357 -16.28 -10.53 28.99
C ALA A 357 -15.42 -11.73 29.43
N ALA A 358 -16.04 -12.84 29.83
CA ALA A 358 -15.33 -14.08 30.16
C ALA A 358 -14.61 -14.68 28.93
N ILE A 359 -15.29 -14.70 27.77
CA ILE A 359 -14.68 -15.12 26.51
C ILE A 359 -13.47 -14.24 26.17
N VAL A 360 -13.64 -12.92 26.21
CA VAL A 360 -12.56 -11.95 25.93
C VAL A 360 -11.36 -12.14 26.86
N ARG A 361 -11.57 -12.45 28.15
CA ARG A 361 -10.47 -12.74 29.08
C ARG A 361 -9.73 -14.04 28.74
N ALA A 362 -10.43 -15.05 28.23
CA ALA A 362 -9.83 -16.32 27.81
C ALA A 362 -8.98 -16.18 26.53
N LEU A 363 -9.26 -15.18 25.70
CA LEU A 363 -8.43 -14.82 24.56
C LEU A 363 -7.15 -14.15 25.09
N ARG A 364 -6.08 -14.95 25.19
CA ARG A 364 -4.74 -14.44 25.49
C ARG A 364 -4.34 -13.39 24.43
N PRO A 365 -3.61 -12.32 24.81
CA PRO A 365 -3.16 -11.28 23.87
C PRO A 365 -2.38 -11.82 22.67
#